data_AF-A0AAW8ZYK2-F1
#
_entry.id   AF-A0AAW8ZYK2-F1
#
_cell.length_a   1.000
_cell.length_b   1.000
_cell.length_c   1.000
_cell.angle_alpha   90.00
_cell.angle_beta   90.00
_cell.angle_gamma   90.00
#
_symmetry.space_group_name_H-M   'P 1'
#
loop_
_entity.id
_entity.type
_entity.pdbx_description
1 polymer ?
#
loop_
_entity_poly.entity_id
_entity_poly.type
_entity_poly.pdbx_seq_one_letter_code
_entity_poly.pdbx_strand_id
1 'polypeptide(L)'
;MTRDKAKAKWAVARRMVEITQAEYSSHTVNAKAIKFVKTKLQIAIYYLSQLDEHDSNYTMPFTGKQMKEALKTPITKQNVKDAADWCHQCRLIRDKACTSWS
;
A
#
# COMPACT_ATOMS: atom_id res chain seq x y z
N MET A 1 13.33 14.43 -2.11
CA MET A 1 14.07 13.15 -2.33
C MET A 1 14.16 12.90 -3.85
N THR A 2 15.23 12.32 -4.42
CA THR A 2 15.24 12.03 -5.88
C THR A 2 14.29 10.87 -6.21
N ARG A 3 13.74 10.83 -7.43
CA ARG A 3 12.83 9.75 -7.88
C ARG A 3 13.42 8.35 -7.69
N ASP A 4 14.71 8.17 -7.95
CA ASP A 4 15.39 6.87 -7.77
C ASP A 4 15.54 6.49 -6.30
N LYS A 5 15.78 7.47 -5.41
CA LYS A 5 15.82 7.24 -3.95
C LYS A 5 14.42 6.88 -3.42
N ALA A 6 13.36 7.53 -3.91
CA ALA A 6 11.99 7.18 -3.55
C ALA A 6 11.63 5.77 -4.03
N LYS A 7 12.00 5.40 -5.27
CA LYS A 7 11.82 4.02 -5.78
C LYS A 7 12.57 2.99 -4.93
N ALA A 8 13.81 3.26 -4.57
CA ALA A 8 14.61 2.37 -3.72
C ALA A 8 13.99 2.21 -2.32
N LYS A 9 13.52 3.30 -1.70
CA LYS A 9 12.82 3.29 -0.40
C LYS A 9 11.62 2.33 -0.39
N TRP A 10 10.81 2.36 -1.45
CA TRP A 10 9.58 1.55 -1.53
C TRP A 10 9.77 0.15 -2.12
N ALA A 11 10.96 -0.21 -2.61
CA ALA A 11 11.21 -1.48 -3.28
C ALA A 11 10.86 -2.70 -2.40
N VAL A 12 11.27 -2.68 -1.13
CA VAL A 12 10.99 -3.77 -0.18
C VAL A 12 9.48 -3.90 0.06
N ALA A 13 8.79 -2.78 0.28
CA ALA A 13 7.35 -2.79 0.51
C ALA A 13 6.59 -3.35 -0.70
N ARG A 14 6.97 -2.96 -1.93
CA ARG A 14 6.37 -3.47 -3.18
C ARG A 14 6.52 -4.98 -3.31
N ARG A 15 7.70 -5.54 -3.00
CA ARG A 15 7.93 -6.99 -3.01
C ARG A 15 7.04 -7.74 -2.02
N MET A 16 6.81 -7.17 -0.84
CA MET A 16 5.95 -7.81 0.18
C MET A 16 4.48 -7.93 -0.24
N VAL A 17 4.01 -7.00 -1.08
CA VAL A 17 2.61 -6.95 -1.53
C VAL A 17 2.45 -7.48 -2.96
N GLU A 18 3.47 -8.13 -3.50
CA GLU A 18 3.40 -8.75 -4.82
C GLU A 18 2.37 -9.89 -4.80
N ILE A 19 1.49 -9.88 -5.79
CA ILE A 19 0.45 -10.89 -5.96
C ILE A 19 1.06 -12.04 -6.75
N THR A 20 1.13 -13.21 -6.13
CA THR A 20 1.65 -14.42 -6.78
C THR A 20 0.65 -14.97 -7.79
N GLN A 21 1.12 -15.75 -8.77
CA GLN A 21 0.24 -16.42 -9.73
C GLN A 21 -0.79 -17.34 -9.05
N ALA A 22 -0.40 -17.99 -7.95
CA ALA A 22 -1.29 -18.83 -7.14
C ALA A 22 -2.42 -18.01 -6.49
N GLU A 23 -2.10 -16.85 -5.92
CA GLU A 23 -3.11 -15.93 -5.36
C GLU A 23 -4.00 -15.34 -6.46
N TYR A 24 -3.46 -15.08 -7.66
CA TYR A 24 -4.22 -14.56 -8.78
C TYR A 24 -5.23 -15.58 -9.34
N SER A 25 -4.81 -16.83 -9.47
CA SER A 25 -5.58 -17.91 -10.13
C SER A 25 -6.55 -18.62 -9.16
N SER A 26 -6.37 -18.45 -7.86
CA SER A 26 -7.17 -19.11 -6.84
C SER A 26 -8.53 -18.44 -6.66
N HIS A 27 -9.57 -19.28 -6.52
CA HIS A 27 -10.96 -18.84 -6.35
C HIS A 27 -11.46 -18.93 -4.90
N THR A 28 -10.59 -19.33 -3.96
CA THR A 28 -10.96 -19.46 -2.54
C THR A 28 -11.22 -18.11 -1.91
N VAL A 29 -12.08 -18.07 -0.88
CA VAL A 29 -12.41 -16.85 -0.14
C VAL A 29 -11.14 -16.20 0.44
N ASN A 30 -10.24 -17.01 1.01
CA ASN A 30 -8.99 -16.50 1.58
C ASN A 30 -8.05 -15.94 0.50
N ALA A 31 -7.91 -16.60 -0.66
CA ALA A 31 -7.08 -16.08 -1.74
C ALA A 31 -7.62 -14.75 -2.31
N LYS A 32 -8.95 -14.63 -2.46
CA LYS A 32 -9.59 -13.36 -2.84
C LYS A 32 -9.31 -12.26 -1.81
N ALA A 33 -9.36 -12.59 -0.52
CA ALA A 33 -9.06 -11.64 0.56
C ALA A 33 -7.57 -11.20 0.55
N ILE A 34 -6.64 -12.14 0.37
CA ILE A 34 -5.20 -11.84 0.22
C ILE A 34 -4.97 -10.92 -0.98
N LYS A 35 -5.53 -11.26 -2.14
CA LYS A 35 -5.44 -10.44 -3.36
C LYS A 35 -5.96 -9.03 -3.12
N PHE A 36 -7.10 -8.89 -2.45
CA PHE A 36 -7.68 -7.59 -2.12
C PHE A 36 -6.74 -6.76 -1.24
N VAL A 37 -6.28 -7.31 -0.12
CA VAL A 37 -5.39 -6.62 0.83
C VAL A 37 -4.09 -6.19 0.12
N LYS A 38 -3.45 -7.10 -0.61
CA LYS A 38 -2.23 -6.80 -1.38
C LYS A 38 -2.45 -5.69 -2.41
N THR A 39 -3.55 -5.74 -3.16
CA THR A 39 -3.91 -4.70 -4.15
C THR A 39 -4.06 -3.33 -3.48
N LYS A 40 -4.77 -3.25 -2.35
CA LYS A 40 -4.96 -1.98 -1.62
C LYS A 40 -3.64 -1.43 -1.08
N LEU A 41 -2.77 -2.29 -0.55
CA LEU A 41 -1.45 -1.88 -0.09
C LEU A 41 -0.53 -1.46 -1.26
N GLN A 42 -0.60 -2.11 -2.42
CA GLN A 42 0.11 -1.68 -3.63
C GLN A 42 -0.27 -0.25 -4.03
N ILE A 43 -1.57 0.05 -4.03
CA ILE A 43 -2.09 1.39 -4.34
C ILE A 43 -1.66 2.41 -3.27
N ALA A 44 -1.71 2.04 -1.98
CA ALA A 44 -1.24 2.89 -0.89
C ALA A 44 0.24 3.25 -1.06
N ILE A 45 1.10 2.25 -1.30
CA ILE A 45 2.54 2.42 -1.56
C ILE A 45 2.77 3.32 -2.78
N TYR A 46 1.97 3.18 -3.82
CA TYR A 46 2.05 4.05 -5.00
C TYR A 46 1.83 5.53 -4.62
N TYR A 47 0.75 5.86 -3.91
CA TYR A 47 0.49 7.24 -3.49
C TYR A 47 1.57 7.81 -2.57
N LEU A 48 2.06 7.02 -1.62
CA LEU A 48 3.16 7.40 -0.74
C LEU A 48 4.46 7.62 -1.52
N SER A 49 4.72 6.80 -2.54
CA SER A 49 5.89 7.01 -3.40
C SER A 49 5.81 8.30 -4.20
N GLN A 50 4.63 8.71 -4.67
CA GLN A 50 4.47 10.00 -5.32
C GLN A 50 4.74 11.16 -4.36
N LEU A 51 4.25 11.08 -3.12
CA LEU A 51 4.54 12.09 -2.10
C LEU A 51 6.05 12.26 -1.86
N ASP A 52 6.81 11.15 -1.76
CA ASP A 52 8.27 11.20 -1.65
C ASP A 52 8.95 11.75 -2.91
N GLU A 53 8.47 11.41 -4.10
CA GLU A 53 8.99 11.92 -5.38
C GLU A 53 8.83 13.43 -5.53
N HIS A 54 7.78 13.99 -4.93
CA HIS A 54 7.49 15.43 -4.91
C HIS A 54 7.92 16.10 -3.59
N ASP A 55 8.75 15.45 -2.77
CA ASP A 55 9.26 15.97 -1.49
C ASP A 55 8.17 16.53 -0.56
N SER A 56 6.97 15.95 -0.64
CA SER A 56 5.81 16.38 0.13
C SER A 56 5.95 15.94 1.58
N ASN A 57 5.64 16.83 2.53
CA ASN A 57 5.57 16.45 3.93
C ASN A 57 4.23 15.76 4.23
N TYR A 58 4.27 14.61 4.89
CA TYR A 58 3.06 13.86 5.25
C TYR A 58 3.27 12.94 6.46
N THR A 59 2.17 12.63 7.15
CA THR A 59 2.14 11.61 8.20
C THR A 59 1.78 10.26 7.59
N MET A 60 2.60 9.23 7.86
CA MET A 60 2.32 7.86 7.40
C MET A 60 1.01 7.32 8.03
N PRO A 61 0.03 6.87 7.23
CA PRO A 61 -1.22 6.32 7.74
C PRO A 61 -1.10 4.97 8.47
N PHE A 62 0.02 4.27 8.26
CA PHE A 62 0.30 2.98 8.88
C PHE A 62 1.82 2.75 9.01
N THR A 63 2.20 1.88 9.94
CA THR A 63 3.58 1.46 10.15
C THR A 63 3.92 0.21 9.34
N GLY A 64 5.21 -0.03 9.10
CA GLY A 64 5.66 -1.28 8.50
C GLY A 64 5.27 -2.53 9.32
N LYS A 65 5.12 -2.40 10.65
CA LYS A 65 4.62 -3.48 11.52
C LYS A 65 3.14 -3.79 11.22
N GLN A 66 2.29 -2.76 11.17
CA GLN A 66 0.88 -2.91 10.82
C GLN A 66 0.69 -3.51 9.43
N MET A 67 1.51 -3.10 8.45
CA MET A 67 1.49 -3.70 7.11
C MET A 67 1.82 -5.21 7.15
N LYS A 68 2.87 -5.60 7.89
CA LYS A 68 3.23 -7.02 8.06
C LYS A 68 2.11 -7.81 8.73
N GLU A 69 1.45 -7.23 9.73
CA GLU A 69 0.32 -7.86 10.42
C GLU A 69 -0.90 -8.02 9.51
N ALA A 70 -1.21 -7.02 8.68
CA ALA A 70 -2.31 -7.08 7.72
C ALA A 70 -2.11 -8.14 6.62
N LEU A 71 -0.85 -8.51 6.34
CA LEU A 71 -0.50 -9.55 5.38
C LEU A 71 -0.43 -10.96 5.99
N LYS A 72 -0.57 -11.12 7.31
CA LYS A 72 -0.55 -12.45 7.94
C LYS A 72 -1.79 -13.25 7.54
N THR A 73 -1.57 -14.51 7.19
CA THR A 73 -2.65 -15.45 6.87
C THR A 73 -3.08 -16.23 8.13
N PRO A 74 -4.38 -16.53 8.30
CA PRO A 74 -5.49 -16.19 7.40
C PRO A 74 -5.87 -14.71 7.46
N ILE A 75 -6.36 -14.17 6.33
CA ILE A 75 -6.78 -12.76 6.26
C ILE A 75 -8.12 -12.60 6.98
N THR A 76 -8.16 -11.70 7.95
CA THR A 76 -9.38 -11.36 8.71
C THR A 76 -10.15 -10.22 8.07
N LYS A 77 -11.41 -10.04 8.46
CA LYS A 77 -12.22 -8.87 8.07
C LYS A 77 -11.58 -7.55 8.49
N GLN A 78 -10.88 -7.53 9.63
CA GLN A 78 -10.19 -6.33 10.10
C GLN A 78 -9.02 -5.97 9.16
N ASN A 79 -8.24 -6.95 8.71
CA ASN A 79 -7.14 -6.69 7.76
C ASN A 79 -7.66 -6.09 6.44
N VAL A 80 -8.82 -6.57 5.96
CA VAL A 80 -9.48 -6.03 4.75
C VAL A 80 -9.90 -4.58 4.96
N LYS A 81 -10.51 -4.27 6.11
CA LYS A 81 -10.91 -2.91 6.48
C LYS A 81 -9.70 -1.98 6.57
N ASP A 82 -8.68 -2.38 7.34
CA ASP A 82 -7.46 -1.59 7.54
C ASP A 82 -6.77 -1.24 6.22
N ALA A 83 -6.60 -2.24 5.34
CA ALA A 83 -5.98 -2.00 4.04
C ALA A 83 -6.79 -1.05 3.15
N ALA A 84 -8.12 -1.12 3.20
CA ALA A 84 -9.00 -0.21 2.49
C ALA A 84 -8.91 1.23 3.05
N ASP A 85 -8.94 1.37 4.37
CA ASP A 85 -8.85 2.66 5.07
C ASP A 85 -7.49 3.32 4.82
N TRP A 86 -6.38 2.57 4.92
CA TRP A 86 -5.04 3.07 4.61
C TRP A 86 -4.91 3.50 3.15
N CYS A 87 -5.44 2.72 2.21
CA CYS A 87 -5.47 3.09 0.80
C CYS A 87 -6.24 4.40 0.58
N HIS A 88 -7.37 4.58 1.26
CA HIS A 88 -8.16 5.80 1.18
C HIS A 88 -7.42 7.00 1.78
N GLN A 89 -6.83 6.85 2.98
CA GLN A 89 -6.06 7.91 3.63
C GLN A 89 -4.83 8.33 2.81
N CYS A 90 -4.09 7.38 2.24
CA CYS A 90 -2.95 7.68 1.36
C CYS A 90 -3.40 8.47 0.13
N ARG A 91 -4.55 8.12 -0.47
CA ARG A 91 -5.13 8.90 -1.57
C ARG A 91 -5.46 10.33 -1.13
N LEU A 92 -6.16 10.52 0.00
CA LEU A 92 -6.53 11.85 0.47
C LEU A 92 -5.32 12.74 0.73
N ILE A 93 -4.26 12.20 1.34
CA ILE A 93 -3.01 12.92 1.58
C ILE A 93 -2.37 13.32 0.25
N ARG A 94 -2.28 12.37 -0.70
CA ARG A 94 -1.75 12.61 -2.05
C ARG A 94 -2.55 13.68 -2.78
N ASP A 95 -3.88 13.55 -2.81
CA ASP A 95 -4.78 14.48 -3.50
C ASP A 95 -4.68 15.90 -2.91
N LYS A 96 -4.49 16.02 -1.58
CA LYS A 96 -4.23 17.31 -0.93
C LYS A 96 -2.88 17.89 -1.35
N ALA A 97 -1.81 17.10 -1.29
CA ALA A 97 -0.46 17.55 -1.60
C ALA A 97 -0.29 17.90 -3.09
N CYS A 98 -0.97 17.19 -3.99
CA CYS A 98 -0.78 17.40 -5.43
C CYS A 98 -1.28 18.75 -5.94
N THR A 99 -2.12 19.45 -5.16
CA THR A 99 -2.53 20.82 -5.47
C THR A 99 -1.36 21.81 -5.47
N SER A 100 -0.25 21.46 -4.82
CA SER A 100 0.98 22.28 -4.77
C SER A 100 2.15 21.69 -5.55
N TRP A 101 1.93 20.63 -6.34
CA TRP A 101 2.97 20.08 -7.21
C TRP A 101 3.03 20.91 -8.48
N SER A 102 4.19 21.52 -8.75
CA SER A 102 4.49 22.26 -9.98
C SER A 102 4.91 21.33 -11.10
#